data_AF-A0A2V5MWB0-F1
#
_entry.id   AF-A0A2V5MWB0-F1
#
_cell.length_a   1.000
_cell.length_b   1.000
_cell.length_c   1.000
_cell.angle_alpha   90.00
_cell.angle_beta   90.00
_cell.angle_gamma   90.00
#
_symmetry.space_group_name_H-M   'P 1'
#
loop_
_entity.id
_entity.type
_entity.pdbx_description
1 polymer ?
#
loop_
_entity_poly.entity_id
_entity_poly.type
_entity_poly.pdbx_seq_one_letter_code
_entity_poly.pdbx_strand_id
1 'polypeptide(L)'
;MRGLLHGWGWGCEGKLSAMKLIGAHKFKLVSSSILPLLIALLPSTAKALPDLTINISRALMTIDYNFRSFSPDECAVQEGCIFSAGVRKLLRIDVGIINVGASDLAIGDPSARPDIFYWSPCHAHYHLKGLANYRLLTLDGRQVARAYKQGFCVRDDHPKMSYAVEGKFTCNFQGLSRGWQDVYDQSLDCQWVDISGVPGGTYNLEIVINPNRLFAESNYKNNKVVLRVYVPRNTNISYY
;
A
#
# COMPACT_ATOMS: atom_id res chain seq x y z
N MET A 1 -2.18 -42.07 55.38
CA MET A 1 -2.63 -40.85 54.68
C MET A 1 -2.14 -40.92 53.23
N ARG A 2 -3.09 -40.82 52.29
CA ARG A 2 -3.00 -40.48 50.85
C ARG A 2 -1.93 -41.17 49.99
N GLY A 3 -2.40 -41.98 49.05
CA GLY A 3 -1.63 -42.43 47.88
C GLY A 3 -1.88 -41.56 46.64
N LEU A 4 -1.57 -42.18 45.48
CA LEU A 4 -1.80 -41.78 44.07
C LEU A 4 -0.73 -40.84 43.49
N LEU A 5 -0.26 -40.93 42.23
CA LEU A 5 -0.47 -41.82 41.09
C LEU A 5 0.66 -41.55 40.06
N HIS A 6 0.95 -42.58 39.26
CA HIS A 6 1.67 -42.67 37.99
C HIS A 6 1.73 -41.43 37.06
N GLY A 7 2.85 -41.29 36.34
CA GLY A 7 2.78 -41.30 34.86
C GLY A 7 3.59 -40.26 34.06
N TRP A 8 4.61 -40.76 33.37
CA TRP A 8 5.11 -40.43 32.01
C TRP A 8 5.39 -38.97 31.61
N GLY A 9 6.68 -38.69 31.36
CA GLY A 9 7.15 -37.49 30.65
C GLY A 9 7.29 -37.70 29.14
N TRP A 10 7.61 -36.63 28.42
CA TRP A 10 8.43 -36.57 27.20
C TRP A 10 8.95 -35.13 27.03
N GLY A 11 10.24 -34.92 27.30
CA GLY A 11 10.98 -33.74 26.86
C GLY A 11 11.73 -34.10 25.58
N CYS A 12 11.52 -33.34 24.50
CA CYS A 12 12.31 -33.46 23.28
C CYS A 12 13.34 -32.32 23.23
N GLU A 13 14.52 -32.56 23.81
CA GLU A 13 15.75 -31.87 23.43
C GLU A 13 16.33 -32.56 22.17
N GLY A 14 16.31 -31.86 21.04
CA GLY A 14 16.92 -32.32 19.80
C GLY A 14 18.44 -32.27 19.89
N LYS A 15 19.07 -33.42 20.15
CA LYS A 15 20.52 -33.60 20.02
C LYS A 15 20.91 -33.75 18.54
N LEU A 16 21.85 -32.91 18.11
CA LEU A 16 22.62 -33.07 16.86
C LEU A 16 23.29 -34.45 16.84
N SER A 17 22.99 -35.25 15.83
CA SER A 17 23.59 -36.57 15.62
C SER A 17 24.95 -36.40 14.93
N ALA A 18 26.03 -36.61 15.68
CA ALA A 18 27.38 -36.72 15.13
C ALA A 18 27.55 -38.09 14.47
N MET A 19 27.79 -38.08 13.16
CA MET A 19 28.02 -39.29 12.36
C MET A 19 29.38 -39.92 12.74
N LYS A 20 29.33 -41.17 13.19
CA LYS A 20 30.48 -41.98 13.61
C LYS A 20 31.18 -42.55 12.38
N LEU A 21 32.38 -42.07 12.06
CA LEU A 21 33.25 -42.65 11.03
C LEU A 21 34.03 -43.84 11.62
N ILE A 22 33.83 -45.03 11.04
CA ILE A 22 34.58 -46.25 11.35
C ILE A 22 35.48 -46.55 10.16
N GLY A 23 36.74 -46.91 10.41
CA GLY A 23 37.55 -47.71 9.48
C GLY A 23 38.81 -47.03 8.95
N ALA A 24 39.93 -47.28 9.63
CA ALA A 24 41.26 -47.01 9.11
C ALA A 24 41.71 -48.15 8.18
N HIS A 25 41.82 -47.90 6.88
CA HIS A 25 42.64 -48.71 5.99
C HIS A 25 43.35 -47.85 4.94
N LYS A 26 44.64 -48.17 4.79
CA LYS A 26 45.68 -47.52 3.99
C LYS A 26 45.23 -47.20 2.56
N PHE A 27 45.25 -45.93 2.18
CA PHE A 27 45.30 -45.51 0.78
C PHE A 27 46.49 -44.56 0.57
N LYS A 28 47.30 -44.89 -0.43
CA LYS A 28 48.46 -44.10 -0.90
C LYS A 28 48.00 -42.70 -1.30
N LEU A 29 48.71 -41.67 -0.83
CA LEU A 29 48.55 -40.30 -1.32
C LEU A 29 48.83 -40.27 -2.82
N VAL A 30 47.80 -40.01 -3.61
CA VAL A 30 47.96 -39.41 -4.94
C VAL A 30 47.64 -37.93 -4.76
N SER A 31 48.65 -37.09 -4.94
CA SER A 31 48.53 -35.64 -4.94
C SER A 31 47.59 -35.22 -6.07
N SER A 32 46.33 -34.94 -5.72
CA SER A 32 45.38 -34.26 -6.59
C SER A 32 44.83 -33.08 -5.80
N SER A 33 45.38 -31.91 -6.09
CA SER A 33 44.93 -30.64 -5.53
C SER A 33 43.57 -30.28 -6.10
N ILE A 34 42.52 -30.93 -5.60
CA ILE A 34 41.14 -30.48 -5.79
C ILE A 34 40.78 -29.73 -4.51
N LEU A 35 40.97 -28.41 -4.55
CA LEU A 35 40.45 -27.51 -3.55
C LEU A 35 38.92 -27.71 -3.52
N PRO A 36 38.31 -28.18 -2.41
CA PRO A 36 36.86 -28.20 -2.37
C PRO A 36 36.43 -26.73 -2.35
N LEU A 37 35.81 -26.29 -3.45
CA LEU A 37 35.12 -25.01 -3.50
C LEU A 37 33.91 -25.13 -2.56
N LEU A 38 34.15 -24.88 -1.27
CA LEU A 38 33.09 -24.62 -0.32
C LEU A 38 32.48 -23.28 -0.76
N ILE A 39 31.49 -23.35 -1.66
CA ILE A 39 30.56 -22.23 -1.84
C ILE A 39 29.81 -22.15 -0.52
N ALA A 40 30.28 -21.28 0.36
CA ALA A 40 29.46 -20.83 1.49
C ALA A 40 28.22 -20.21 0.86
N LEU A 41 27.12 -20.97 0.83
CA LEU A 41 25.77 -20.43 0.70
C LEU A 41 25.52 -19.62 1.97
N LEU A 42 26.12 -18.44 2.04
CA LEU A 42 25.66 -17.42 2.96
C LEU A 42 24.19 -17.20 2.59
N PRO A 43 23.24 -17.40 3.52
CA PRO A 43 21.88 -17.01 3.24
C PRO A 43 21.93 -15.52 2.90
N SER A 44 21.61 -15.19 1.65
CA SER A 44 21.29 -13.82 1.26
C SER A 44 20.21 -13.38 2.23
N THR A 45 20.55 -12.52 3.18
CA THR A 45 19.56 -11.90 4.04
C THR A 45 18.66 -11.12 3.10
N ALA A 46 17.47 -11.67 2.82
CA ALA A 46 16.52 -11.00 1.95
C ALA A 46 16.30 -9.60 2.53
N LYS A 47 16.58 -8.57 1.72
CA LYS A 47 16.43 -7.18 2.13
C LYS A 47 15.00 -6.99 2.63
N ALA A 48 14.83 -6.47 3.85
CA ALA A 48 13.51 -6.10 4.35
C ALA A 48 12.91 -5.03 3.43
N LEU A 49 11.65 -5.21 3.05
CA LEU A 49 10.92 -4.31 2.16
C LEU A 49 9.63 -3.81 2.84
N PRO A 50 9.11 -2.64 2.42
CA PRO A 50 7.77 -2.20 2.82
C PRO A 50 6.70 -3.14 2.24
N ASP A 51 5.49 -3.03 2.77
CA ASP A 51 4.30 -3.73 2.27
C ASP A 51 3.12 -2.80 2.49
N LEU A 52 2.61 -2.20 1.43
CA LEU A 52 1.56 -1.21 1.50
C LEU A 52 0.20 -1.90 1.37
N THR A 53 -0.70 -1.54 2.27
CA THR A 53 -2.09 -2.01 2.25
C THR A 53 -3.05 -0.85 2.39
N ILE A 54 -4.31 -1.07 2.04
CA ILE A 54 -5.37 -0.06 2.15
C ILE A 54 -6.13 -0.29 3.45
N ASN A 55 -6.39 0.77 4.21
CA ASN A 55 -7.29 0.72 5.36
C ASN A 55 -8.74 0.63 4.88
N ILE A 56 -9.20 -0.62 4.68
CA ILE A 56 -10.52 -0.95 4.13
C ILE A 56 -11.65 -0.36 4.99
N SER A 57 -11.54 -0.46 6.33
CA SER A 57 -12.58 0.05 7.24
C SER A 57 -12.75 1.56 7.11
N ARG A 58 -11.64 2.31 7.00
CA ARG A 58 -11.69 3.76 6.81
C ARG A 58 -12.36 4.11 5.50
N ALA A 59 -11.96 3.47 4.41
CA ALA A 59 -12.57 3.69 3.11
C ALA A 59 -14.08 3.44 3.17
N LEU A 60 -14.52 2.27 3.67
CA LEU A 60 -15.96 1.95 3.76
C LEU A 60 -16.78 2.96 4.57
N MET A 61 -16.23 3.50 5.66
CA MET A 61 -16.95 4.41 6.56
C MET A 61 -17.01 5.86 6.08
N THR A 62 -16.27 6.22 5.03
CA THR A 62 -16.09 7.62 4.59
C THR A 62 -16.58 7.85 3.17
N ILE A 63 -17.22 6.86 2.55
CA ILE A 63 -17.86 7.06 1.24
C ILE A 63 -18.96 8.10 1.41
N ASP A 64 -18.81 9.21 0.70
CA ASP A 64 -19.79 10.28 0.63
C ASP A 64 -20.07 10.68 -0.83
N TYR A 65 -21.21 11.32 -1.04
CA TYR A 65 -21.64 11.82 -2.33
C TYR A 65 -22.10 13.27 -2.22
N ASN A 66 -21.47 14.16 -3.00
CA ASN A 66 -21.92 15.54 -3.07
C ASN A 66 -21.93 16.05 -4.51
N PHE A 67 -22.63 17.18 -4.69
CA PHE A 67 -22.47 18.02 -5.85
C PHE A 67 -21.53 19.17 -5.52
N ARG A 68 -20.68 19.54 -6.47
CA ARG A 68 -19.86 20.76 -6.40
C ARG A 68 -19.83 21.41 -7.77
N SER A 69 -19.99 22.72 -7.83
CA SER A 69 -19.72 23.49 -9.04
C SER A 69 -18.23 23.82 -9.09
N PHE A 70 -17.61 23.63 -10.26
CA PHE A 70 -16.22 23.99 -10.51
C PHE A 70 -16.16 25.12 -11.54
N SER A 71 -15.41 26.19 -11.27
CA SER A 71 -15.05 27.16 -12.31
C SER A 71 -13.92 26.62 -13.20
N PRO A 72 -13.76 27.11 -14.44
CA PRO A 72 -12.69 26.66 -15.34
C PRO A 72 -11.26 26.91 -14.81
N ASP A 73 -11.11 27.89 -13.93
CA ASP A 73 -9.84 28.31 -13.33
C ASP A 73 -9.53 27.62 -11.99
N GLU A 74 -10.43 26.79 -11.45
CA GLU A 74 -10.15 26.03 -10.24
C GLU A 74 -9.03 24.98 -10.43
N CYS A 75 -8.21 24.79 -9.40
CA CYS A 75 -7.08 23.87 -9.40
C CYS A 75 -7.47 22.45 -9.81
N ALA A 76 -8.59 21.92 -9.30
CA ALA A 76 -9.13 20.62 -9.67
C ALA A 76 -9.39 20.46 -11.18
N VAL A 77 -9.69 21.55 -11.90
CA VAL A 77 -9.84 21.54 -13.38
C VAL A 77 -8.47 21.61 -14.04
N GLN A 78 -7.61 22.54 -13.60
CA GLN A 78 -6.26 22.71 -14.16
C GLN A 78 -5.39 21.45 -14.00
N GLU A 79 -5.54 20.75 -12.89
CA GLU A 79 -4.81 19.53 -12.57
C GLU A 79 -5.46 18.26 -13.13
N GLY A 80 -6.58 18.39 -13.85
CA GLY A 80 -7.24 17.28 -14.54
C GLY A 80 -7.98 16.30 -13.62
N CYS A 81 -8.30 16.71 -12.39
CA CYS A 81 -9.11 15.93 -11.46
C CYS A 81 -10.60 15.89 -11.85
N ILE A 82 -11.03 16.87 -12.63
CA ILE A 82 -12.35 17.00 -13.27
C ILE A 82 -12.14 17.41 -14.74
N PHE A 83 -12.88 16.81 -15.69
CA PHE A 83 -12.70 17.06 -17.14
C PHE A 83 -13.41 18.31 -17.66
N SER A 84 -14.38 18.81 -16.92
CA SER A 84 -15.19 19.94 -17.35
C SER A 84 -15.67 20.72 -16.15
N ALA A 85 -15.59 22.05 -16.23
CA ALA A 85 -16.22 22.96 -15.30
C ALA A 85 -17.75 22.73 -15.19
N GLY A 86 -18.37 23.40 -14.22
CA GLY A 86 -19.78 23.31 -13.90
C GLY A 86 -20.07 22.32 -12.78
N VAL A 87 -21.35 21.98 -12.61
CA VAL A 87 -21.82 21.11 -11.53
C VAL A 87 -21.39 19.67 -11.80
N ARG A 88 -20.63 19.10 -10.88
CA ARG A 88 -20.17 17.71 -10.90
C ARG A 88 -20.73 16.96 -9.70
N LYS A 89 -21.05 15.69 -9.93
CA LYS A 89 -21.37 14.72 -8.89
C LYS A 89 -20.12 13.94 -8.53
N LEU A 90 -19.75 13.95 -7.27
CA LEU A 90 -18.50 13.35 -6.79
C LEU A 90 -18.82 12.20 -5.85
N LEU A 91 -18.11 11.08 -6.01
CA LEU A 91 -17.97 10.06 -4.98
C LEU A 91 -16.67 10.38 -4.25
N ARG A 92 -16.77 10.81 -3.00
CA ARG A 92 -15.62 11.16 -2.15
C ARG A 92 -15.30 10.00 -1.22
N ILE A 93 -14.02 9.84 -0.88
CA ILE A 93 -13.54 8.66 -0.17
C ILE A 93 -12.22 8.92 0.53
N ASP A 94 -12.10 8.51 1.79
CA ASP A 94 -10.78 8.47 2.42
C ASP A 94 -9.99 7.28 1.93
N VAL A 95 -8.70 7.48 1.67
CA VAL A 95 -7.77 6.37 1.42
C VAL A 95 -6.64 6.44 2.43
N GLY A 96 -6.66 5.50 3.38
CA GLY A 96 -5.55 5.26 4.29
C GLY A 96 -4.61 4.21 3.72
N ILE A 97 -3.32 4.53 3.57
CA ILE A 97 -2.27 3.62 3.11
C ILE A 97 -1.43 3.21 4.31
N ILE A 98 -1.37 1.92 4.63
CA ILE A 98 -0.66 1.39 5.79
C ILE A 98 0.58 0.66 5.33
N ASN A 99 1.75 0.95 5.91
CA ASN A 99 2.94 0.12 5.72
C ASN A 99 2.97 -1.01 6.78
N VAL A 100 2.57 -2.22 6.39
CA VAL A 100 2.60 -3.43 7.22
C VAL A 100 3.89 -4.25 7.05
N GLY A 101 4.85 -3.72 6.28
CA GLY A 101 6.07 -4.41 5.89
C GLY A 101 7.12 -4.53 6.99
N ALA A 102 8.27 -5.06 6.61
CA ALA A 102 9.43 -5.25 7.50
C ALA A 102 10.40 -4.05 7.49
N SER A 103 10.21 -3.08 6.59
CA SER A 103 11.00 -1.86 6.53
C SER A 103 10.14 -0.64 6.25
N ASP A 104 10.74 0.54 6.43
CA ASP A 104 10.17 1.80 5.96
C ASP A 104 10.11 1.83 4.43
N LEU A 105 9.14 2.56 3.90
CA LEU A 105 9.18 3.07 2.53
C LEU A 105 9.85 4.45 2.58
N ALA A 106 11.10 4.57 2.13
CA ALA A 106 11.77 5.86 1.99
C ALA A 106 11.69 6.34 0.54
N ILE A 107 10.99 7.44 0.29
CA ILE A 107 10.85 8.05 -1.05
C ILE A 107 11.88 9.16 -1.24
N GLY A 108 12.05 10.00 -0.22
CA GLY A 108 13.05 11.06 -0.16
C GLY A 108 12.51 12.46 -0.44
N ASP A 109 13.43 13.38 -0.72
CA ASP A 109 13.11 14.77 -1.09
C ASP A 109 12.42 14.82 -2.47
N PRO A 110 11.18 15.34 -2.57
CA PRO A 110 10.47 15.46 -3.84
C PRO A 110 11.23 16.25 -4.92
N SER A 111 12.00 17.27 -4.52
CA SER A 111 12.78 18.11 -5.45
C SER A 111 13.96 17.35 -6.08
N ALA A 112 14.45 16.31 -5.40
CA ALA A 112 15.54 15.46 -5.88
C ALA A 112 15.05 14.28 -6.74
N ARG A 113 13.73 14.17 -6.97
CA ARG A 113 13.09 13.00 -7.62
C ARG A 113 12.13 13.38 -8.76
N PRO A 114 12.62 14.10 -9.80
CA PRO A 114 11.78 14.53 -10.92
C PRO A 114 11.20 13.36 -11.75
N ASP A 115 11.76 12.16 -11.59
CA ASP A 115 11.26 10.91 -12.19
C ASP A 115 9.85 10.56 -11.71
N ILE A 116 9.55 10.80 -10.43
CA ILE A 116 8.26 10.43 -9.82
C ILE A 116 7.48 11.61 -9.26
N PHE A 117 8.07 12.79 -9.15
CA PHE A 117 7.36 14.01 -8.74
C PHE A 117 7.19 15.01 -9.89
N TYR A 118 6.19 15.87 -9.77
CA TYR A 118 6.04 17.07 -10.60
C TYR A 118 5.54 18.23 -9.75
N TRP A 119 5.94 19.46 -10.09
CA TRP A 119 5.49 20.65 -9.40
C TRP A 119 4.06 20.99 -9.77
N SER A 120 3.20 21.27 -8.78
CA SER A 120 1.92 21.93 -8.98
C SER A 120 2.02 23.42 -8.70
N PRO A 121 1.83 24.29 -9.71
CA PRO A 121 1.69 25.72 -9.49
C PRO A 121 0.46 26.07 -8.66
N CYS A 122 -0.62 25.30 -8.80
CA CYS A 122 -1.89 25.47 -8.10
C CYS A 122 -1.77 25.32 -6.58
N HIS A 123 -0.93 24.40 -6.12
CA HIS A 123 -0.74 24.10 -4.69
C HIS A 123 0.64 24.47 -4.15
N ALA A 124 1.50 25.03 -5.01
CA ALA A 124 2.88 25.39 -4.70
C ALA A 124 3.66 24.27 -3.98
N HIS A 125 3.46 23.02 -4.41
CA HIS A 125 4.21 21.87 -3.92
C HIS A 125 4.32 20.74 -4.95
N TYR A 126 5.19 19.77 -4.69
CA TYR A 126 5.37 18.59 -5.54
C TYR A 126 4.26 17.55 -5.30
N HIS A 127 3.67 17.07 -6.40
CA HIS A 127 2.77 15.92 -6.41
C HIS A 127 3.50 14.64 -6.79
N LEU A 128 3.19 13.55 -6.10
CA LEU A 128 3.67 12.22 -6.44
C LEU A 128 2.84 11.62 -7.59
N LYS A 129 3.52 11.08 -8.59
CA LYS A 129 2.89 10.39 -9.73
C LYS A 129 2.56 8.96 -9.38
N GLY A 130 1.36 8.51 -9.75
CA GLY A 130 1.04 7.09 -9.87
C GLY A 130 1.06 6.29 -8.56
N LEU A 131 0.88 6.94 -7.40
CA LEU A 131 0.81 6.24 -6.12
C LEU A 131 -0.41 5.34 -6.01
N ALA A 132 -1.57 5.76 -6.52
CA ALA A 132 -2.77 4.93 -6.49
C ALA A 132 -3.63 5.11 -7.75
N ASN A 133 -4.62 4.22 -7.90
CA ASN A 133 -5.64 4.26 -8.95
C ASN A 133 -6.99 3.96 -8.33
N TYR A 134 -7.98 4.82 -8.57
CA TYR A 134 -9.38 4.59 -8.15
C TYR A 134 -10.24 4.45 -9.40
N ARG A 135 -10.97 3.33 -9.50
CA ARG A 135 -11.81 3.01 -10.65
C ARG A 135 -13.21 2.62 -10.17
N LEU A 136 -14.22 3.20 -10.77
CA LEU A 136 -15.58 2.70 -10.61
C LEU A 136 -15.88 1.72 -11.74
N LEU A 137 -16.25 0.51 -11.37
CA LEU A 137 -16.52 -0.60 -12.27
C LEU A 137 -17.98 -1.03 -12.12
N THR A 138 -18.59 -1.46 -13.22
CA THR A 138 -19.82 -2.26 -13.17
C THR A 138 -19.57 -3.62 -12.51
N LEU A 139 -20.63 -4.35 -12.18
CA LEU A 139 -20.52 -5.65 -11.51
C LEU A 139 -19.81 -6.72 -12.35
N ASP A 140 -19.87 -6.61 -13.68
CA ASP A 140 -19.13 -7.42 -14.66
C ASP A 140 -17.70 -6.91 -14.93
N GLY A 141 -17.24 -5.85 -14.24
CA GLY A 141 -15.85 -5.40 -14.25
C GLY A 141 -15.50 -4.33 -15.28
N ARG A 142 -16.47 -3.83 -16.06
CA ARG A 142 -16.23 -2.73 -17.00
C ARG A 142 -16.08 -1.40 -16.27
N GLN A 143 -15.00 -0.68 -16.56
CA GLN A 143 -14.78 0.66 -15.99
C GLN A 143 -15.78 1.67 -16.55
N VAL A 144 -16.43 2.43 -15.65
CA VAL A 144 -17.38 3.50 -15.98
C VAL A 144 -16.92 4.88 -15.54
N ALA A 145 -16.03 4.96 -14.55
CA ALA A 145 -15.38 6.19 -14.12
C ALA A 145 -14.02 5.88 -13.49
N ARG A 146 -13.18 6.91 -13.32
CA ARG A 146 -11.91 6.83 -12.60
C ARG A 146 -11.58 8.16 -11.93
N ALA A 147 -10.77 8.13 -10.87
CA ALA A 147 -10.08 9.32 -10.38
C ALA A 147 -8.84 9.61 -11.24
N TYR A 148 -8.24 10.79 -11.08
CA TYR A 148 -7.11 11.22 -11.93
C TYR A 148 -5.91 11.78 -11.15
N LYS A 149 -6.06 12.08 -9.85
CA LYS A 149 -4.96 12.46 -8.96
C LYS A 149 -5.06 11.67 -7.67
N GLN A 150 -4.27 10.61 -7.55
CA GLN A 150 -4.32 9.68 -6.41
C GLN A 150 -2.94 9.51 -5.76
N GLY A 151 -2.11 10.54 -5.86
CA GLY A 151 -0.86 10.68 -5.13
C GLY A 151 -0.78 12.07 -4.53
N PHE A 152 -0.78 12.14 -3.21
CA PHE A 152 -0.42 13.33 -2.45
C PHE A 152 0.98 13.10 -1.87
N CYS A 153 1.37 13.90 -0.88
CA CYS A 153 2.59 13.63 -0.15
C CYS A 153 2.43 12.33 0.65
N VAL A 154 3.45 11.46 0.67
CA VAL A 154 3.47 10.27 1.54
C VAL A 154 4.17 10.63 2.84
N ARG A 155 3.45 10.53 3.95
CA ARG A 155 3.96 10.90 5.28
C ARG A 155 3.40 10.03 6.40
N ASP A 156 4.02 10.17 7.57
CA ASP A 156 3.61 9.50 8.79
C ASP A 156 2.49 10.27 9.51
N ASP A 157 1.22 10.09 9.09
CA ASP A 157 0.07 10.76 9.75
C ASP A 157 -0.24 10.15 11.11
N HIS A 158 -0.42 8.83 11.16
CA HIS A 158 -0.79 8.12 12.39
C HIS A 158 -0.09 6.75 12.51
N PRO A 159 0.38 6.35 13.70
CA PRO A 159 0.77 4.97 13.94
C PRO A 159 -0.49 4.09 13.85
N LYS A 160 -0.41 3.01 13.07
CA LYS A 160 -1.57 2.14 12.80
C LYS A 160 -1.40 0.72 13.34
N MET A 161 -0.16 0.24 13.40
CA MET A 161 0.18 -1.09 13.89
C MET A 161 0.76 -1.00 15.30
N SER A 162 0.54 -2.01 16.14
CA SER A 162 1.06 -2.04 17.52
C SER A 162 2.59 -2.02 17.61
N TYR A 163 3.28 -2.39 16.53
CA TYR A 163 4.73 -2.36 16.41
C TYR A 163 5.27 -1.09 15.74
N ALA A 164 4.41 -0.09 15.48
CA ALA A 164 4.85 1.19 14.92
C ALA A 164 5.87 1.85 15.86
N VAL A 165 6.98 2.30 15.28
CA VAL A 165 8.02 3.07 15.98
C VAL A 165 7.76 4.57 15.80
N GLU A 166 8.67 5.43 16.23
CA GLU A 166 8.59 6.86 15.94
C GLU A 166 8.53 7.13 14.43
N GLY A 167 7.65 8.06 14.03
CA GLY A 167 7.49 8.49 12.63
C GLY A 167 8.67 9.36 12.19
N LYS A 168 9.03 9.25 10.92
CA LYS A 168 10.25 9.81 10.32
C LYS A 168 9.95 10.71 9.12
N PHE A 169 8.82 10.50 8.45
CA PHE A 169 8.55 11.09 7.15
C PHE A 169 7.50 12.19 7.20
N THR A 170 7.75 13.24 6.42
CA THR A 170 6.86 14.40 6.26
C THR A 170 6.71 14.72 4.77
N CYS A 171 5.86 15.69 4.40
CA CYS A 171 5.77 16.08 2.98
C CYS A 171 7.10 16.63 2.41
N ASN A 172 8.03 17.11 3.24
CA ASN A 172 9.35 17.61 2.82
C ASN A 172 10.35 16.48 2.52
N PHE A 173 10.26 15.37 3.25
CA PHE A 173 11.06 14.17 3.02
C PHE A 173 10.14 12.96 3.13
N GLN A 174 9.64 12.51 1.97
CA GLN A 174 8.49 11.63 1.90
C GLN A 174 8.86 10.17 2.12
N GLY A 175 7.88 9.44 2.64
CA GLY A 175 7.98 8.04 2.98
C GLY A 175 6.90 7.63 3.95
N LEU A 176 6.86 6.34 4.27
CA LEU A 176 5.94 5.77 5.22
C LEU A 176 6.68 4.79 6.13
N SER A 177 6.78 5.15 7.39
CA SER A 177 7.46 4.35 8.41
C SER A 177 6.75 3.03 8.62
N ARG A 178 7.50 1.99 8.98
CA ARG A 178 6.94 0.69 9.32
C ARG A 178 5.88 0.82 10.42
N GLY A 179 4.68 0.31 10.15
CA GLY A 179 3.54 0.33 11.05
C GLY A 179 2.73 1.63 11.02
N TRP A 180 3.13 2.63 10.24
CA TRP A 180 2.40 3.87 10.08
C TRP A 180 1.38 3.82 8.95
N GLN A 181 0.46 4.77 8.99
CA GLN A 181 -0.52 5.02 7.94
C GLN A 181 -0.45 6.48 7.50
N ASP A 182 -0.51 6.67 6.18
CA ASP A 182 -0.75 7.95 5.49
C ASP A 182 -2.24 8.05 5.14
N VAL A 183 -2.88 9.20 5.37
CA VAL A 183 -4.32 9.39 5.18
C VAL A 183 -4.62 10.50 4.20
N TYR A 184 -5.23 10.11 3.08
CA TYR A 184 -5.86 11.05 2.15
C TYR A 184 -7.32 11.18 2.50
N ASP A 185 -7.63 12.21 3.26
CA ASP A 185 -8.98 12.56 3.69
C ASP A 185 -9.83 13.07 2.52
N GLN A 186 -11.10 12.68 2.49
CA GLN A 186 -12.06 13.02 1.44
C GLN A 186 -12.30 14.52 1.26
N SER A 187 -11.91 15.37 2.23
CA SER A 187 -11.94 16.83 2.11
C SER A 187 -10.86 17.38 1.18
N LEU A 188 -9.78 16.62 0.92
CA LEU A 188 -8.70 17.03 0.04
C LEU A 188 -9.19 17.27 -1.39
N ASP A 189 -8.67 18.33 -2.02
CA ASP A 189 -8.94 18.61 -3.42
C ASP A 189 -8.41 17.44 -4.27
N CYS A 190 -9.23 16.99 -5.23
CA CYS A 190 -9.04 15.81 -6.06
C CYS A 190 -9.22 14.43 -5.41
N GLN A 191 -9.60 14.35 -4.13
CA GLN A 191 -9.85 13.07 -3.45
C GLN A 191 -11.28 12.56 -3.71
N TRP A 192 -11.59 12.30 -4.98
CA TRP A 192 -12.89 11.82 -5.44
C TRP A 192 -12.83 11.08 -6.78
N VAL A 193 -13.91 10.38 -7.10
CA VAL A 193 -14.24 9.92 -8.45
C VAL A 193 -15.39 10.78 -8.99
N ASP A 194 -15.20 11.42 -10.14
CA ASP A 194 -16.28 12.12 -10.84
C ASP A 194 -17.26 11.10 -11.44
N ILE A 195 -18.49 11.13 -10.93
CA ILE A 195 -19.58 10.21 -11.29
C ILE A 195 -20.75 10.93 -11.97
N SER A 196 -20.50 12.11 -12.54
CA SER A 196 -21.56 12.94 -13.14
C SER A 196 -22.29 12.23 -14.30
N GLY A 197 -21.57 11.41 -15.06
CA GLY A 197 -22.13 10.61 -16.16
C GLY A 197 -22.56 9.18 -15.78
N VAL A 198 -22.50 8.82 -14.49
CA VAL A 198 -22.75 7.45 -14.03
C VAL A 198 -24.20 7.31 -13.56
N PRO A 199 -25.00 6.39 -14.16
CA PRO A 199 -26.37 6.14 -13.71
C PRO A 199 -26.42 5.63 -12.27
N GLY A 200 -27.48 5.96 -11.54
CA GLY A 200 -27.70 5.44 -10.19
C GLY A 200 -27.83 3.92 -10.19
N GLY A 201 -27.18 3.25 -9.22
CA GLY A 201 -27.11 1.80 -9.17
C GLY A 201 -25.93 1.29 -8.36
N THR A 202 -25.74 -0.02 -8.40
CA THR A 202 -24.72 -0.72 -7.62
C THR A 202 -23.48 -0.99 -8.46
N TYR A 203 -22.31 -0.61 -7.93
CA TYR A 203 -21.01 -0.67 -8.60
C TYR A 203 -19.92 -1.23 -7.68
N ASN A 204 -18.77 -1.53 -8.26
CA ASN A 204 -17.56 -1.89 -7.55
C ASN A 204 -16.57 -0.71 -7.64
N LEU A 205 -16.22 -0.11 -6.50
CA LEU A 205 -15.12 0.84 -6.39
C LEU A 205 -13.82 0.06 -6.16
N GLU A 206 -12.95 0.02 -7.15
CA GLU A 206 -11.62 -0.57 -7.03
C GLU A 206 -10.60 0.51 -6.69
N ILE A 207 -9.79 0.24 -5.66
CA ILE A 207 -8.66 1.07 -5.24
C ILE A 207 -7.41 0.19 -5.30
N VAL A 208 -6.41 0.63 -6.06
CA VAL A 208 -5.11 -0.05 -6.17
C VAL A 208 -4.01 0.92 -5.79
N ILE A 209 -3.16 0.55 -4.84
CA ILE A 209 -1.96 1.32 -4.46
C ILE A 209 -0.71 0.74 -5.10
N ASN A 210 0.25 1.60 -5.41
CA ASN A 210 1.47 1.29 -6.17
C ASN A 210 1.21 0.40 -7.41
N PRO A 211 0.22 0.72 -8.26
CA PRO A 211 -0.21 -0.16 -9.35
C PRO A 211 0.89 -0.46 -10.37
N ASN A 212 1.79 0.50 -10.57
CA ASN A 212 2.91 0.40 -11.52
C ASN A 212 4.22 -0.08 -10.87
N ARG A 213 4.18 -0.46 -9.59
CA ARG A 213 5.36 -0.91 -8.82
C ARG A 213 6.51 0.10 -8.84
N LEU A 214 6.16 1.38 -8.70
CA LEU A 214 7.11 2.48 -8.52
C LEU A 214 7.97 2.26 -7.28
N PHE A 215 7.40 1.64 -6.25
CA PHE A 215 8.09 1.26 -5.03
C PHE A 215 8.25 -0.26 -4.92
N ALA A 216 9.41 -0.71 -4.45
CA ALA A 216 9.65 -2.12 -4.20
C ALA A 216 8.96 -2.56 -2.91
N GLU A 217 8.07 -3.54 -2.99
CA GLU A 217 7.33 -4.10 -1.86
C GLU A 217 7.59 -5.59 -1.69
N SER A 218 7.44 -6.08 -0.46
CA SER A 218 7.53 -7.51 -0.16
C SER A 218 6.30 -8.30 -0.65
N ASN A 219 5.16 -7.64 -0.83
CA ASN A 219 3.93 -8.23 -1.33
C ASN A 219 3.17 -7.20 -2.17
N TYR A 220 2.69 -7.60 -3.35
CA TYR A 220 1.83 -6.75 -4.21
C TYR A 220 0.39 -7.27 -4.30
N LYS A 221 0.09 -8.42 -3.69
CA LYS A 221 -1.22 -9.09 -3.83
C LYS A 221 -2.31 -8.42 -2.97
N ASN A 222 -1.90 -7.65 -1.97
CA ASN A 222 -2.71 -6.94 -0.98
C ASN A 222 -2.83 -5.43 -1.27
N ASN A 223 -2.26 -4.96 -2.38
CA ASN A 223 -2.34 -3.57 -2.83
C ASN A 223 -3.71 -3.17 -3.41
N LYS A 224 -4.64 -4.12 -3.55
CA LYS A 224 -5.94 -3.89 -4.18
C LYS A 224 -7.07 -4.20 -3.21
N VAL A 225 -8.05 -3.31 -3.16
CA VAL A 225 -9.37 -3.57 -2.58
C VAL A 225 -10.46 -3.26 -3.59
N VAL A 226 -11.57 -4.00 -3.50
CA VAL A 226 -12.80 -3.73 -4.24
C VAL A 226 -13.93 -3.55 -3.22
N LEU A 227 -14.55 -2.39 -3.22
CA LEU A 227 -15.66 -2.02 -2.33
C LEU A 227 -16.96 -2.01 -3.12
N ARG A 228 -18.01 -2.60 -2.57
CA ARG A 228 -19.36 -2.51 -3.14
C ARG A 228 -19.96 -1.16 -2.75
N VAL A 229 -20.35 -0.34 -3.74
CA VAL A 229 -20.90 1.00 -3.51
C VAL A 229 -22.22 1.18 -4.25
N TYR A 230 -23.11 2.01 -3.71
CA TYR A 230 -24.36 2.40 -4.37
C TYR A 230 -24.28 3.87 -4.77
N VAL A 231 -24.23 4.12 -6.08
CA VAL A 231 -24.30 5.48 -6.64
C VAL A 231 -25.76 5.95 -6.55
N PRO A 232 -26.07 7.04 -5.82
CA PRO A 232 -27.45 7.49 -5.69
C PRO A 232 -28.02 7.96 -7.03
N ARG A 233 -29.34 7.95 -7.20
CA ARG A 233 -29.98 8.59 -8.38
C ARG A 233 -29.91 10.11 -8.26
N ASN A 234 -29.92 10.82 -9.38
CA ASN A 234 -29.79 12.29 -9.42
C ASN A 234 -30.95 13.05 -8.78
N THR A 235 -32.01 12.36 -8.34
CA THR A 235 -33.20 12.94 -7.69
C THR A 235 -33.11 13.00 -6.16
N ASN A 236 -32.12 12.35 -5.53
CA ASN A 236 -32.13 12.08 -4.08
C ASN A 236 -30.95 12.72 -3.32
N ILE A 237 -30.44 13.89 -3.73
CA ILE A 237 -29.23 14.46 -3.14
C ILE A 237 -29.40 15.96 -2.89
N SER A 238 -29.09 16.39 -1.67
CA SER A 238 -29.09 17.78 -1.24
C SER A 238 -27.92 18.55 -1.85
N TYR A 239 -28.20 19.79 -2.27
CA TYR A 239 -27.18 20.77 -2.62
C TYR A 239 -26.70 21.40 -1.30
N TYR A 240 -25.47 21.13 -0.91
CA TYR A 240 -24.81 21.81 0.22
C TYR A 240 -23.64 22.63 -0.31
#